data_AF-A0A1N7IIY1-F1
#
_entry.id   AF-A0A1N7IIY1-F1
#
_cell.length_a   1.000
_cell.length_b   1.000
_cell.length_c   1.000
_cell.angle_alpha   90.00
_cell.angle_beta   90.00
_cell.angle_gamma   90.00
#
_symmetry.space_group_name_H-M   'P 1'
#
loop_
_entity.id
_entity.type
_entity.pdbx_description
1 polymer ?
#
loop_
_entity_poly.entity_id
_entity_poly.type
_entity_poly.pdbx_seq_one_letter_code
_entity_poly.pdbx_strand_id
1 'polypeptide(L)' 'MKDEKPSLKDQMDESMLSKLRDKKKQWKQQEAEAEEKKRKQRLEEKKKREENKSFEELLEESEMDWKKYK' A
#
# COMPACT_ATOMS: atom_id res chain seq x y z
N MET A 1 -19.84 -29.78 -39.22
CA MET A 1 -18.55 -29.43 -38.60
C MET A 1 -18.78 -28.11 -37.88
N LYS A 2 -18.59 -28.02 -36.56
CA LYS A 2 -18.77 -26.76 -35.82
C LYS A 2 -17.49 -25.95 -36.00
N ASP A 3 -17.59 -24.81 -36.67
CA ASP A 3 -16.51 -23.83 -36.79
C ASP A 3 -16.22 -23.22 -35.41
N GLU A 4 -15.36 -23.88 -34.66
CA GLU A 4 -14.78 -23.35 -33.43
C GLU A 4 -13.83 -22.22 -33.85
N LYS A 5 -14.32 -20.97 -33.78
CA LYS A 5 -13.51 -19.78 -34.06
C LYS A 5 -12.29 -19.83 -33.12
N PRO A 6 -11.05 -19.82 -33.63
CA PRO A 6 -9.87 -19.85 -32.79
C PRO A 6 -9.95 -18.70 -31.79
N SER A 7 -9.80 -19.01 -30.50
CA SER A 7 -9.81 -17.98 -29.47
C SER A 7 -8.64 -17.02 -29.71
N LEU A 8 -8.81 -15.74 -29.41
CA LEU A 8 -7.70 -14.78 -29.42
C LEU A 8 -6.51 -15.23 -28.53
N LYS A 9 -6.79 -16.10 -27.53
CA LYS A 9 -5.76 -16.80 -26.75
C LYS A 9 -4.97 -17.82 -27.56
N ASP A 10 -5.60 -18.51 -28.50
CA ASP A 10 -4.99 -19.56 -29.33
C ASP A 10 -4.14 -18.98 -30.46
N GLN A 11 -4.40 -17.72 -30.83
CA GLN A 11 -3.60 -16.95 -31.81
C GLN A 11 -2.41 -16.21 -31.18
N MET A 12 -2.39 -16.06 -29.86
CA MET A 12 -1.27 -15.43 -29.16
C MET A 12 -0.16 -16.45 -28.91
N ASP A 13 1.06 -16.09 -29.31
CA ASP A 13 2.27 -16.83 -28.96
C ASP A 13 2.34 -17.04 -27.43
N GLU A 14 2.46 -18.29 -26.99
CA GLU A 14 2.52 -18.65 -25.57
C GLU A 14 3.64 -17.90 -24.83
N SER A 15 4.72 -17.54 -25.53
CA SER A 15 5.82 -16.74 -24.99
C SER A 15 5.38 -15.30 -24.65
N MET A 16 4.43 -14.74 -25.42
CA MET A 16 3.88 -13.41 -25.18
C MET A 16 2.93 -13.42 -23.99
N LEU A 17 2.10 -14.46 -23.87
CA LEU A 17 1.24 -14.66 -22.70
C LEU A 17 2.05 -14.86 -21.42
N SER A 18 3.17 -15.58 -21.48
CA SER A 18 4.08 -15.73 -20.34
C SER A 18 4.64 -14.37 -19.90
N LYS A 19 5.18 -13.57 -20.83
CA LYS A 19 5.71 -12.22 -20.54
C LYS A 19 4.68 -11.30 -19.91
N LEU A 20 3.43 -11.36 -20.35
CA LEU A 20 2.33 -10.56 -19.78
C LEU A 20 2.00 -11.00 -18.35
N ARG A 21 1.97 -12.31 -18.08
CA ARG A 21 1.76 -12.83 -16.73
C ARG A 21 2.89 -12.44 -15.79
N ASP A 22 4.13 -12.51 -16.26
CA ASP A 22 5.31 -12.15 -15.48
C ASP A 22 5.32 -10.64 -15.15
N LYS A 23 5.05 -9.78 -16.14
CA LYS A 23 4.88 -8.34 -15.90
C LYS A 23 3.74 -8.05 -14.91
N LYS A 24 2.61 -8.74 -15.03
CA LYS A 24 1.49 -8.58 -14.09
C LYS A 24 1.89 -8.95 -12.65
N LYS A 25 2.69 -10.01 -12.47
CA LYS A 25 3.21 -10.39 -11.14
C LYS A 25 4.17 -9.34 -10.60
N GLN A 26 5.09 -8.86 -11.44
CA GLN A 26 6.04 -7.81 -11.06
C GLN A 26 5.33 -6.52 -10.63
N TRP A 27 4.33 -6.06 -11.37
CA TRP A 27 3.57 -4.87 -11.00
C TRP A 27 2.82 -5.03 -9.69
N LYS A 28 2.19 -6.19 -9.46
CA LYS A 28 1.53 -6.47 -8.17
C LYS A 28 2.52 -6.44 -7.00
N GLN A 29 3.72 -6.98 -7.19
CA GLN A 29 4.75 -6.95 -6.16
C GLN A 29 5.24 -5.53 -5.89
N GLN A 30 5.50 -4.75 -6.94
CA GLN A 30 5.91 -3.35 -6.81
C GLN A 30 4.86 -2.47 -6.16
N GLU A 31 3.58 -2.69 -6.48
CA GLU A 31 2.47 -1.95 -5.89
C GLU A 31 2.34 -2.24 -4.39
N ALA A 32 2.40 -3.52 -4.00
CA ALA A 32 2.38 -3.93 -2.59
C ALA A 32 3.56 -3.33 -1.81
N GLU A 33 4.77 -3.38 -2.36
CA GLU A 33 5.97 -2.82 -1.73
C GLU A 33 5.87 -1.28 -1.57
N ALA A 34 5.36 -0.59 -2.58
CA ALA A 34 5.16 0.85 -2.54
C ALA A 34 4.12 1.26 -1.48
N GLU A 35 3.04 0.50 -1.33
CA GLU A 35 2.02 0.75 -0.31
C GLU A 35 2.56 0.52 1.10
N GLU A 36 3.30 -0.57 1.33
CA GLU A 36 3.94 -0.82 2.62
C GLU A 36 4.94 0.28 2.98
N LYS A 37 5.75 0.73 2.01
CA LYS A 37 6.72 1.81 2.23
C LYS A 37 6.04 3.12 2.61
N LYS A 38 4.95 3.49 1.92
CA LYS A 38 4.14 4.67 2.28
C LYS A 38 3.50 4.54 3.66
N ARG A 39 3.04 3.34 4.04
CA ARG A 39 2.48 3.10 5.38
C ARG A 39 3.55 3.25 6.47
N LYS A 40 4.75 2.70 6.27
CA LYS A 40 5.88 2.86 7.20
C LYS A 40 6.31 4.30 7.35
N GLN A 41 6.46 5.03 6.23
CA GLN A 41 6.81 6.46 6.25
C GLN A 41 5.79 7.30 7.02
N ARG A 42 4.49 7.07 6.82
CA ARG A 42 3.44 7.79 7.58
C ARG A 42 3.49 7.51 9.07
N LEU A 43 3.83 6.28 9.47
CA LEU A 43 3.96 5.91 10.89
C LEU A 43 5.19 6.57 11.52
N GLU A 44 6.32 6.57 10.82
CA GLU A 44 7.55 7.22 11.28
C GLU A 44 7.39 8.74 11.37
N GLU A 45 6.72 9.36 10.41
CA GLU A 45 6.43 10.80 10.44
C GLU A 45 5.52 11.17 11.61
N LYS A 46 4.49 10.36 11.90
CA LYS A 46 3.64 10.55 13.09
C LYS A 46 4.44 10.44 14.38
N LYS A 47 5.26 9.40 14.51
CA LYS A 47 6.14 9.21 15.69
C LYS A 47 7.08 10.38 15.88
N LYS A 48 7.77 10.84 14.83
CA LYS A 48 8.64 12.02 14.92
C LYS A 48 7.87 13.27 15.28
N ARG A 49 6.65 13.45 14.77
CA ARG A 49 5.81 14.59 15.15
C ARG A 49 5.42 14.51 16.62
N GLU A 50 5.00 13.35 17.11
CA GLU A 50 4.68 13.14 18.53
C GLU A 50 5.90 13.32 19.44
N GLU A 51 7.07 12.82 19.04
CA GLU A 51 8.35 13.00 19.77
C GLU A 51 8.80 14.45 19.83
N ASN A 52 8.52 15.23 18.78
CA ASN A 52 8.86 16.66 18.72
C ASN A 52 7.73 17.58 19.21
N LYS A 53 6.55 17.05 19.54
CA LYS A 53 5.50 17.83 20.21
C LYS A 53 5.90 18.05 21.66
N SER A 54 5.55 19.21 22.19
CA SER A 54 5.72 19.45 23.62
C SER A 54 4.71 18.63 24.42
N PHE A 55 5.04 18.28 25.66
CA PHE A 55 4.14 17.54 26.55
C PHE A 55 2.79 18.25 26.73
N GLU A 56 2.79 19.59 26.71
CA GLU A 56 1.59 20.41 26.84
C GLU A 56 0.66 20.24 25.63
N GLU A 57 1.19 20.18 24.40
CA GLU A 57 0.39 19.91 23.20
C GLU A 57 -0.14 18.48 23.16
N LEU A 58 0.68 17.49 23.58
CA LEU A 58 0.22 16.10 23.72
C LEU A 58 -0.88 15.96 24.79
N LEU A 59 -0.78 16.74 25.86
CA LEU A 59 -1.76 16.75 26.95
C LEU A 59 -3.04 17.50 26.57
N GLU A 60 -2.95 18.60 25.82
CA GLU A 60 -4.13 19.33 25.30
C GLU A 60 -4.88 18.53 24.23
N GLU A 61 -4.17 17.74 23.41
CA GLU A 61 -4.80 16.78 22.48
C GLU A 61 -5.39 15.56 23.19
N SER A 62 -4.94 15.27 24.41
CA SER A 62 -5.55 14.26 25.26
C SER A 62 -6.82 14.83 25.89
N GLU A 63 -7.92 14.07 25.94
CA GLU A 63 -9.12 14.44 26.70
C GLU A 63 -8.89 14.53 28.23
N MET A 64 -7.64 14.39 28.68
CA MET A 64 -7.23 14.38 30.06
C MET A 64 -7.07 15.79 30.61
N ASP A 65 -8.13 16.26 31.27
CA ASP A 65 -8.10 17.49 32.05
C ASP A 65 -7.38 17.26 33.40
N TRP A 66 -6.07 17.53 33.42
CA TRP A 66 -5.21 17.39 34.60
C TRP A 66 -5.70 18.18 35.82
N LYS A 67 -6.53 19.22 35.63
CA LYS A 67 -7.14 20.00 36.71
C LYS A 67 -8.13 19.18 37.54
N LYS A 68 -8.62 18.05 37.01
CA LYS A 68 -9.49 17.11 37.73
C LYS A 68 -8.74 16.25 38.77
N TYR A 69 -7.42 16.25 38.75
CA TYR A 69 -6.56 15.45 39.64
C TYR A 69 -5.71 16.30 40.60
N LYS A 70 -5.94 17.62 40.63
CA LYS A 70 -5.17 18.57 41.44
C LYS A 70 -5.79 18.78 42.82
#